data_AF-A0A087VCA3-F1
#
_entry.id   AF-A0A087VCA3-F1
#
_cell.length_a   1.000
_cell.length_b   1.000
_cell.length_c   1.000
_cell.angle_alpha   90.00
_cell.angle_beta   90.00
_cell.angle_gamma   90.00
#
_symmetry.space_group_name_H-M   'P 1'
#
loop_
_entity.id
_entity.type
_entity.pdbx_description
1 polymer ?
#
loop_
_entity_poly.entity_id
_entity_poly.type
_entity_poly.pdbx_seq_one_letter_code
_entity_poly.pdbx_strand_id
1 'polypeptide(L)' 'ALLIAMVLCSSLGAGSAHEMVPSFLQTLLEGSAEQLYAGPVSQYKVDDLTRAALTALKGCIDGLSPEHVKALVNLLV' A
#
# COMPACT_ATOMS: atom_id res chain seq x y z
N ALA A 1 11.92 -0.81 6.01
CA ALA A 1 12.29 0.62 5.88
C ALA A 1 11.28 1.40 5.03
N LEU A 2 10.99 0.99 3.78
CA LEU A 2 10.08 1.70 2.86
C LEU A 2 8.63 1.86 3.37
N LEU A 3 8.03 0.82 3.94
CA LEU A 3 6.67 0.90 4.50
C LEU A 3 6.58 1.86 5.69
N ILE A 4 7.57 1.79 6.58
CA ILE A 4 7.66 2.67 7.76
C ILE A 4 7.88 4.12 7.31
N ALA A 5 8.72 4.35 6.29
CA ALA A 5 8.91 5.67 5.71
C ALA A 5 7.64 6.21 5.03
N MET A 6 6.87 5.37 4.32
CA MET A 6 5.58 5.78 3.74
C MET A 6 4.53 6.13 4.81
N VAL A 7 4.42 5.32 5.86
CA VAL A 7 3.52 5.60 7.00
C VAL A 7 3.89 6.93 7.66
N LEU A 8 5.19 7.16 7.92
CA LEU A 8 5.69 8.41 8.50
C LEU A 8 5.51 9.60 7.55
N CYS A 9 5.72 9.46 6.24
CA CYS A 9 5.53 10.55 5.29
C CYS A 9 4.04 10.90 5.05
N SER A 10 3.11 10.00 5.38
CA SER A 10 1.67 10.26 5.27
C SER A 10 1.14 11.16 6.38
N SER A 11 1.77 11.15 7.57
CA SER A 11 1.35 11.96 8.71
C SER A 11 1.93 13.40 8.70
N LEU A 12 2.91 13.68 7.84
CA LEU A 12 3.48 15.00 7.64
C LEU A 12 2.89 15.65 6.38
N GLY A 13 1.71 16.25 6.53
CA GLY A 13 0.89 16.75 5.42
C GLY A 13 1.57 17.75 4.47
N ALA A 14 1.50 17.45 3.18
CA ALA A 14 1.49 18.41 2.07
C ALA A 14 0.98 17.74 0.76
N GLY A 15 -0.22 18.12 0.29
CA GLY A 15 -0.71 17.85 -1.06
C GLY A 15 -1.51 16.54 -1.28
N SER A 16 -2.09 16.38 -2.49
CA SER A 16 -3.03 15.30 -2.89
C SER A 16 -2.52 13.87 -2.69
N ALA A 17 -1.23 13.69 -2.38
CA ALA A 17 -0.66 12.41 -1.95
C ALA A 17 -1.16 11.97 -0.56
N HIS A 18 -1.68 12.88 0.26
CA HIS A 18 -2.08 12.62 1.65
C HIS A 18 -3.25 11.63 1.78
N GLU A 19 -4.20 11.59 0.83
CA GLU A 19 -5.32 10.62 0.86
C GLU A 19 -4.98 9.30 0.12
N MET A 20 -4.04 9.35 -0.82
CA MET A 20 -3.64 8.17 -1.59
C MET A 20 -2.85 7.18 -0.73
N VAL A 21 -1.91 7.64 0.09
CA VAL A 21 -1.02 6.71 0.81
C VAL A 21 -1.76 5.86 1.86
N PRO A 22 -2.68 6.40 2.69
CA PRO A 22 -3.48 5.57 3.60
C PRO A 22 -4.31 4.52 2.86
N SER A 23 -5.01 4.90 1.78
CA SER A 23 -5.82 3.97 0.99
C SER A 23 -4.96 2.92 0.25
N PHE A 24 -3.77 3.30 -0.21
CA PHE A 24 -2.78 2.39 -0.77
C PHE A 24 -2.30 1.37 0.24
N LEU A 25 -1.87 1.81 1.43
CA LEU A 25 -1.38 0.94 2.48
C LEU A 25 -2.48 -0.01 2.98
N GLN A 26 -3.70 0.48 3.13
CA GLN A 26 -4.83 -0.37 3.51
C GLN A 26 -5.12 -1.44 2.46
N THR A 27 -5.19 -1.07 1.17
CA THR A 27 -5.39 -2.03 0.09
C THR A 27 -4.22 -3.01 -0.04
N LEU A 28 -2.99 -2.58 0.28
CA LEU A 28 -1.81 -3.42 0.26
C LEU A 28 -1.84 -4.49 1.36
N LEU A 29 -2.33 -4.15 2.55
CA LEU A 29 -2.40 -5.05 3.70
C LEU A 29 -3.62 -5.97 3.66
N GLU A 30 -4.78 -5.48 3.22
CA GLU A 30 -6.06 -6.18 3.36
C GLU A 30 -6.72 -6.55 2.01
N GLY A 31 -6.26 -5.97 0.91
CA GLY A 31 -6.84 -6.16 -0.43
C GLY A 31 -6.07 -7.15 -1.32
N SER A 32 -6.28 -7.05 -2.64
CA SER A 32 -5.57 -7.79 -3.68
C SER A 32 -4.67 -6.88 -4.52
N ALA A 33 -3.79 -7.48 -5.34
CA ALA A 33 -2.97 -6.72 -6.29
C ALA A 33 -3.83 -5.97 -7.33
N GLU A 34 -4.92 -6.58 -7.79
CA GLU A 34 -5.87 -5.97 -8.71
C GLU A 34 -6.58 -4.76 -8.10
N GLN A 35 -6.93 -4.85 -6.81
CA GLN A 35 -7.52 -3.73 -6.08
C GLN A 35 -6.54 -2.58 -5.92
N LEU A 36 -5.23 -2.83 -5.79
CA LEU A 36 -4.22 -1.77 -5.83
C LEU A 36 -4.27 -1.01 -7.15
N TYR A 37 -4.33 -1.72 -8.29
CA TYR A 37 -4.38 -1.10 -9.62
C TYR A 37 -5.67 -0.32 -9.89
N ALA A 38 -6.80 -0.91 -9.51
CA ALA A 38 -8.11 -0.34 -9.78
C ALA A 38 -8.50 0.76 -8.79
N GLY A 39 -7.86 0.82 -7.62
CA GLY A 39 -8.18 1.77 -6.55
C GLY A 39 -7.11 2.86 -6.40
N PRO A 40 -6.26 2.78 -5.36
CA PRO A 40 -5.45 3.89 -4.88
C PRO A 40 -4.42 4.42 -5.89
N VAL A 41 -3.96 3.60 -6.84
CA VAL A 41 -3.02 4.05 -7.88
C VAL A 41 -3.65 4.19 -9.27
N SER A 42 -4.97 4.06 -9.41
CA SER A 42 -5.67 4.11 -10.70
C SER A 42 -5.48 5.43 -11.48
N GLN A 43 -5.22 6.53 -10.76
CA GLN A 43 -4.94 7.84 -11.35
C GLN A 43 -3.56 7.93 -12.02
N TYR A 44 -2.65 6.97 -11.76
CA TYR A 44 -1.32 6.95 -12.34
C TYR A 44 -1.25 6.05 -13.57
N LYS A 45 -0.37 6.41 -14.51
CA LYS A 45 0.00 5.52 -15.61
C LYS A 45 0.94 4.43 -15.09
N VAL A 46 0.36 3.32 -14.63
CA VAL A 46 1.10 2.15 -14.15
C VAL A 46 1.42 1.22 -15.32
N ASP A 47 2.69 1.21 -15.74
CA ASP A 47 3.19 0.30 -16.77
C ASP A 47 3.35 -1.14 -16.27
N ASP A 48 3.62 -2.06 -17.19
CA ASP A 48 3.66 -3.50 -16.88
C ASP A 48 4.76 -3.86 -15.87
N LEU A 49 5.90 -3.16 -15.92
CA LEU A 49 6.99 -3.37 -14.97
C LEU A 49 6.56 -2.94 -13.56
N THR A 50 5.89 -1.79 -13.45
CA THR A 50 5.38 -1.29 -12.17
C THR A 50 4.29 -2.19 -11.62
N ARG A 51 3.40 -2.74 -12.47
CA ARG A 51 2.43 -3.76 -12.04
C ARG A 51 3.13 -5.01 -11.54
N ALA A 52 4.12 -5.52 -12.25
CA ALA A 52 4.87 -6.70 -11.81
C ALA A 52 5.53 -6.48 -10.44
N ALA A 53 6.11 -5.29 -10.21
CA ALA A 53 6.70 -4.93 -8.93
C ALA A 53 5.65 -4.84 -7.80
N LEU A 54 4.48 -4.25 -8.06
CA LEU A 54 3.39 -4.17 -7.09
C LEU A 54 2.79 -5.54 -6.76
N THR A 55 2.61 -6.42 -7.75
CA THR A 55 2.19 -7.81 -7.52
C THR A 55 3.21 -8.56 -6.65
N ALA A 56 4.51 -8.41 -6.94
CA ALA A 56 5.56 -9.05 -6.13
C ALA A 56 5.57 -8.52 -4.68
N LEU A 57 5.44 -7.20 -4.51
CA LEU A 57 5.32 -6.58 -3.18
C LEU A 57 4.10 -7.12 -2.42
N LYS A 58 2.94 -7.21 -3.08
CA LYS A 58 1.73 -7.78 -2.49
C LYS A 58 1.94 -9.24 -2.08
N GLY A 59 2.58 -10.04 -2.92
CA GLY A 59 2.95 -11.42 -2.61
C GLY A 59 3.85 -11.55 -1.37
N CYS A 60 4.76 -10.59 -1.14
CA CYS A 60 5.54 -10.56 0.11
C CYS A 60 4.67 -10.28 1.33
N ILE A 61 3.67 -9.39 1.22
CA ILE A 61 2.73 -9.09 2.31
C ILE A 61 1.81 -10.28 2.58
N ASP A 62 1.36 -10.98 1.54
CA ASP A 62 0.54 -12.19 1.65
C ASP A 62 1.27 -13.36 2.32
N GLY A 63 2.61 -13.33 2.31
CA GLY A 63 3.43 -14.28 3.06
C GLY A 63 3.56 -13.98 4.56
N LEU A 64 3.05 -12.84 5.05
CA LEU A 64 3.06 -12.51 6.47
C LEU A 64 2.04 -13.35 7.24
N SER A 65 2.33 -13.61 8.52
CA SER A 65 1.32 -14.21 9.40
C SER A 65 0.14 -13.25 9.59
N PRO A 66 -1.09 -13.76 9.77
CA PRO A 66 -2.27 -12.93 10.01
C PRO A 66 -2.10 -11.97 11.21
N GLU A 67 -1.36 -12.39 12.24
CA GLU A 67 -1.07 -11.56 13.42
C GLU A 67 -0.19 -10.35 13.08
N HIS A 68 0.83 -10.54 12.22
CA HIS A 68 1.67 -9.44 11.75
C HIS A 68 0.88 -8.47 10.87
N VAL A 69 0.03 -8.97 9.96
CA VAL A 69 -0.84 -8.12 9.14
C VAL A 69 -1.75 -7.28 10.02
N LYS A 70 -2.40 -7.91 11.02
CA LYS A 70 -3.26 -7.20 11.99
C LYS A 70 -2.50 -6.12 12.75
N ALA A 71 -1.27 -6.39 13.19
CA ALA A 71 -0.44 -5.40 13.87
C ALA A 71 -0.11 -4.20 12.98
N LEU A 72 0.14 -4.43 11.67
CA LEU A 72 0.39 -3.36 10.70
C LEU A 72 -0.86 -2.55 10.39
N VAL A 73 -2.04 -3.19 10.25
CA VAL A 73 -3.32 -2.51 10.06
C VAL A 73 -3.62 -1.57 11.24
N ASN A 74 -3.33 -2.01 12.47
CA ASN A 74 -3.52 -1.18 13.67
C ASN A 74 -2.65 0.10 13.68
N LEU A 75 -1.58 0.19 12.86
CA LEU A 75 -0.78 1.41 12.73
C LEU A 75 -1.42 2.45 11.78
N LEU A 76 -2.42 2.05 11.00
CA LEU A 76 -3.12 2.92 10.05
C LEU A 76 -4.33 3.64 10.68
N VAL A 77 -4.68 3.33 11.94
CA VAL A 77 -5.88 3.79 12.67
C VAL A 77 -5.53 4.84 13.71
#